data_AF-A0A421NYP6-F1
#
_entry.id   AF-A0A421NYP6-F1
#
_cell.length_a   1.000
_cell.length_b   1.000
_cell.length_c   1.000
_cell.angle_alpha   90.00
_cell.angle_beta   90.00
_cell.angle_gamma   90.00
#
_symmetry.space_group_name_H-M   'P 1'
#
loop_
_entity.id
_entity.type
_entity.pdbx_description
1 polymer ?
#
loop_
_entity_poly.entity_id
_entity_poly.type
_entity_poly.pdbx_seq_one_letter_code
_entity_poly.pdbx_strand_id
1 'polypeptide(L)'
;MIDIISMLKLKRFLNTLLGFMIVFGVIFLFVRAYLKTKKVETKRFKIIKTIDDVKIAMLHCKDDMLKQAISIRIKTILKRINDFTVNTLVAGEFWSFLLIGTFSNRQYNLINNELEEHLETLAKIQVQLPKPII
;
A
#
# COMPACT_ATOMS: atom_id res chain seq x y z
N MET A 1 29.96 -11.99 49.42
CA MET A 1 30.95 -11.82 48.34
C MET A 1 30.27 -12.29 47.08
N ILE A 2 29.85 -11.38 46.18
CA ILE A 2 29.26 -11.79 44.90
C ILE A 2 30.41 -12.40 44.10
N ASP A 3 30.37 -13.70 43.86
CA ASP A 3 31.41 -14.39 43.11
C ASP A 3 31.57 -13.76 41.73
N ILE A 4 32.82 -13.44 41.36
CA ILE A 4 33.18 -12.90 40.04
C ILE A 4 32.58 -13.76 38.91
N ILE A 5 32.45 -15.06 39.14
CA ILE A 5 31.83 -16.05 38.24
C ILE A 5 30.31 -15.80 38.06
N SER A 6 29.58 -15.42 39.12
CA SER A 6 28.15 -15.09 39.02
C SER A 6 27.94 -13.78 38.27
N MET A 7 28.84 -12.81 38.47
CA MET A 7 28.84 -11.53 37.76
C MET A 7 29.12 -11.70 36.24
N LEU A 8 30.05 -12.59 35.87
CA LEU A 8 30.36 -12.92 34.48
C LEU A 8 29.21 -13.65 33.78
N LYS A 9 28.55 -14.60 34.47
CA LYS A 9 27.35 -15.28 33.95
C LYS A 9 26.19 -14.31 33.74
N LEU A 10 25.97 -13.39 34.67
CA LEU A 10 24.93 -12.36 34.56
C LEU A 10 25.18 -11.41 33.38
N LYS A 11 26.43 -10.97 33.18
CA LYS A 11 26.80 -10.12 32.03
C LYS A 11 26.56 -10.83 30.70
N ARG A 12 26.88 -12.13 30.62
CA ARG A 12 26.62 -12.95 29.42
C ARG A 12 25.12 -13.08 29.16
N PHE A 13 24.33 -13.34 30.20
CA PHE A 13 22.87 -13.43 30.10
C PHE A 13 22.25 -12.10 29.63
N LEU A 14 22.65 -10.96 30.20
CA LEU A 14 22.17 -9.64 29.80
C LEU A 14 22.52 -9.32 28.34
N ASN A 15 23.72 -9.66 27.88
CA ASN A 15 24.10 -9.47 26.47
C ASN A 15 23.28 -10.35 25.52
N THR A 16 23.01 -11.60 25.89
CA THR A 16 22.15 -12.48 25.10
C THR A 16 20.72 -11.95 25.05
N LEU A 17 20.17 -11.49 26.18
CA LEU A 17 18.84 -10.88 26.25
C LEU A 17 18.75 -9.62 25.38
N LEU A 18 19.74 -8.73 25.46
CA LEU A 18 19.83 -7.54 24.62
C LEU A 18 19.89 -7.90 23.13
N GLY A 19 20.67 -8.92 22.76
CA GLY A 19 20.73 -9.44 21.40
C GLY A 19 19.35 -9.91 20.90
N PHE A 20 18.61 -10.66 21.71
CA PHE A 20 17.25 -11.06 21.38
C PHE A 20 16.31 -9.83 21.20
N MET A 21 16.35 -8.86 22.12
CA MET A 21 15.52 -7.66 22.02
C MET A 21 15.78 -6.87 20.73
N ILE A 22 17.03 -6.76 20.31
CA ILE A 22 17.39 -6.09 19.05
C ILE A 22 16.83 -6.86 17.85
N VAL A 23 17.03 -8.19 17.81
CA VAL A 23 16.52 -9.04 16.71
C VAL A 23 15.00 -8.94 16.61
N PHE A 24 14.28 -9.05 17.72
CA PHE A 24 12.82 -8.89 17.76
C PHE A 24 12.39 -7.49 17.31
N GLY A 25 13.09 -6.45 17.75
CA GLY A 25 12.81 -5.07 17.33
C GLY A 25 12.93 -4.89 15.82
N VAL A 26 13.98 -5.44 15.21
CA VAL A 26 14.18 -5.40 13.76
C VAL A 26 13.07 -6.16 13.03
N ILE A 27 12.77 -7.41 13.45
CA ILE A 27 11.71 -8.23 12.84
C ILE A 27 10.36 -7.51 12.93
N PHE A 28 10.04 -6.89 14.07
CA PHE A 28 8.79 -6.14 14.25
C PHE A 28 8.66 -4.97 13.26
N LEU A 29 9.74 -4.22 13.04
CA LEU A 29 9.76 -3.14 12.05
C LEU A 29 9.54 -3.67 10.63
N PHE A 30 10.17 -4.78 10.27
CA PHE A 30 9.97 -5.45 8.98
C PHE A 30 8.51 -5.90 8.79
N VAL A 31 7.92 -6.56 9.78
CA VAL A 31 6.51 -6.99 9.72
C VAL A 31 5.58 -5.79 9.56
N ARG A 32 5.83 -4.70 10.29
CA ARG A 32 5.02 -3.47 10.19
C ARG A 32 5.12 -2.84 8.80
N ALA A 33 6.31 -2.78 8.22
CA ALA A 33 6.51 -2.27 6.86
C ALA A 33 5.80 -3.15 5.82
N TYR A 34 5.95 -4.47 5.93
CA TYR A 34 5.30 -5.45 5.06
C TYR A 34 3.76 -5.34 5.09
N LEU A 35 3.16 -5.16 6.27
CA LEU A 35 1.71 -4.99 6.38
C LEU A 35 1.22 -3.70 5.72
N LYS A 36 2.00 -2.61 5.77
CA LYS A 36 1.66 -1.35 5.11
C LYS A 36 1.70 -1.47 3.59
N THR A 37 2.76 -2.06 3.04
CA THR A 37 2.89 -2.26 1.58
C THR A 37 1.76 -3.14 1.06
N LYS A 38 1.47 -4.25 1.73
CA LYS A 38 0.36 -5.15 1.38
C LYS A 38 -1.01 -4.43 1.36
N LYS A 39 -1.26 -3.51 2.30
CA LYS A 39 -2.50 -2.70 2.31
C LYS A 39 -2.62 -1.80 1.07
N VAL A 40 -1.53 -1.15 0.67
CA VAL A 40 -1.49 -0.27 -0.51
C VAL A 40 -1.71 -1.08 -1.78
N GLU A 41 -1.04 -2.22 -1.93
CA GLU A 41 -1.24 -3.13 -3.06
C GLU A 41 -2.69 -3.63 -3.15
N THR A 42 -3.29 -4.01 -2.02
CA THR A 42 -4.69 -4.46 -1.98
C THR A 42 -5.65 -3.36 -2.43
N LYS A 43 -5.47 -2.11 -1.96
CA LYS A 43 -6.26 -0.96 -2.40
C LYS A 43 -6.09 -0.70 -3.90
N ARG A 44 -4.86 -0.77 -4.42
CA ARG A 44 -4.56 -0.61 -5.85
C ARG A 44 -5.28 -1.67 -6.70
N PHE A 45 -5.22 -2.94 -6.30
CA PHE A 45 -5.94 -4.01 -6.99
C PHE A 45 -7.45 -3.78 -6.98
N LYS A 46 -8.00 -3.33 -5.84
CA LYS A 46 -9.42 -2.98 -5.73
C LYS A 46 -9.81 -1.85 -6.69
N ILE A 47 -8.97 -0.82 -6.83
CA ILE A 47 -9.20 0.28 -7.79
C ILE A 47 -9.20 -0.25 -9.23
N ILE A 48 -8.21 -1.05 -9.62
CA ILE A 48 -8.12 -1.61 -10.97
C ILE A 48 -9.38 -2.42 -11.29
N LYS A 49 -9.80 -3.29 -10.36
CA LYS A 49 -11.04 -4.06 -10.51
C LYS A 49 -12.28 -3.17 -10.66
N THR A 50 -12.39 -2.13 -9.82
CA THR A 50 -13.52 -1.18 -9.88
C THR A 50 -13.53 -0.41 -11.20
N ILE A 51 -12.36 -0.07 -11.74
CA ILE A 51 -12.24 0.58 -13.06
C ILE A 51 -12.75 -0.35 -14.16
N ASP A 52 -12.44 -1.63 -14.10
CA ASP A 52 -12.94 -2.59 -15.09
C ASP A 52 -14.46 -2.77 -14.98
N ASP A 53 -15.02 -2.82 -13.77
CA ASP A 53 -16.47 -2.81 -13.54
C ASP A 53 -17.13 -1.53 -14.11
N VAL A 54 -16.51 -0.37 -13.90
CA VAL A 54 -16.98 0.92 -14.45
C VAL A 54 -16.90 0.92 -15.98
N LYS A 55 -15.84 0.38 -16.59
CA LYS A 55 -15.73 0.25 -18.05
C LYS A 55 -16.82 -0.65 -18.63
N ILE A 56 -17.16 -1.75 -17.96
CA ILE A 56 -18.27 -2.63 -18.36
C ILE A 56 -19.58 -1.85 -18.29
N ALA A 57 -19.86 -1.15 -17.20
CA ALA A 57 -21.06 -0.33 -17.06
C ALA A 57 -21.12 0.82 -18.10
N MET A 58 -19.97 1.40 -18.49
CA MET A 58 -19.90 2.39 -19.56
C MET A 58 -20.32 1.86 -20.92
N LEU A 59 -20.14 0.56 -21.22
CA LEU A 59 -20.62 -0.03 -22.47
C LEU A 59 -22.16 0.06 -22.60
N HIS A 60 -22.86 0.04 -21.46
CA HIS A 60 -24.32 0.13 -21.40
C HIS A 60 -24.84 1.58 -21.29
N CYS A 61 -23.96 2.56 -21.11
CA CYS A 61 -24.33 3.97 -21.10
C CYS A 61 -24.65 4.44 -22.54
N LYS A 62 -25.68 5.27 -22.72
CA LYS A 62 -26.00 5.87 -24.04
C LYS A 62 -25.51 7.32 -24.18
N ASP A 63 -25.09 7.94 -23.09
CA ASP A 63 -24.60 9.31 -23.06
C ASP A 63 -23.10 9.35 -23.37
N ASP A 64 -22.76 9.79 -24.59
CA ASP A 64 -21.38 9.83 -25.07
C ASP A 64 -20.54 10.93 -24.41
N MET A 65 -21.15 12.04 -23.98
CA MET A 65 -20.47 13.10 -23.22
C MET A 65 -20.07 12.59 -21.82
N LEU A 66 -21.00 11.90 -21.16
CA LEU A 66 -20.75 11.25 -19.87
C LEU A 66 -19.68 10.17 -19.99
N LYS A 67 -19.72 9.35 -21.05
CA LYS A 67 -18.67 8.36 -21.32
C LYS A 67 -17.30 9.00 -21.48
N GLN A 68 -17.19 10.08 -22.25
CA GLN A 68 -15.90 10.75 -22.45
C GLN A 68 -15.37 11.35 -21.14
N ALA A 69 -16.22 12.02 -20.35
CA ALA A 69 -15.84 12.58 -19.06
C ALA A 69 -15.34 11.49 -18.09
N ILE A 70 -16.03 10.35 -18.01
CA ILE A 70 -15.61 9.22 -17.17
C ILE A 70 -14.31 8.58 -17.71
N SER A 71 -14.19 8.39 -19.02
CA SER A 71 -12.98 7.83 -19.65
C SER A 71 -11.73 8.66 -19.35
N ILE A 72 -11.83 9.99 -19.43
CA ILE A 72 -10.73 10.90 -19.07
C ILE A 72 -10.34 10.73 -17.61
N ARG A 73 -11.33 10.71 -16.69
CA ARG A 73 -11.08 10.52 -15.26
C ARG A 73 -10.41 9.19 -14.96
N ILE A 74 -10.88 8.09 -15.55
CA ILE A 74 -10.29 6.76 -15.41
C ILE A 74 -8.85 6.74 -15.92
N LYS A 75 -8.58 7.33 -17.10
CA LYS A 75 -7.22 7.40 -17.66
C LYS A 75 -6.26 8.15 -16.73
N THR A 76 -6.71 9.25 -16.12
CA THR A 76 -5.91 10.01 -15.15
C THR A 76 -5.61 9.20 -13.89
N ILE A 77 -6.61 8.49 -13.34
CA ILE A 77 -6.44 7.61 -12.17
C ILE A 77 -5.47 6.46 -12.49
N LEU A 78 -5.65 5.80 -13.64
CA LEU A 78 -4.76 4.73 -14.08
C LEU A 78 -3.33 5.22 -14.26
N LYS A 79 -3.14 6.41 -14.87
CA LYS A 79 -1.81 7.00 -15.03
C LYS A 79 -1.14 7.26 -13.69
N ARG A 80 -1.84 7.86 -12.73
CA ARG A 80 -1.32 8.09 -11.36
C ARG A 80 -0.95 6.78 -10.66
N ILE A 81 -1.79 5.74 -10.78
CA ILE A 81 -1.50 4.41 -10.22
C ILE A 81 -0.30 3.75 -10.91
N ASN A 82 -0.20 3.86 -12.24
CA ASN A 82 0.94 3.33 -12.97
C ASN A 82 2.21 4.09 -12.63
N ASP A 83 2.17 5.41 -12.50
CA ASP A 83 3.30 6.23 -12.07
C ASP A 83 3.76 5.85 -10.66
N PHE A 84 2.84 5.54 -9.73
CA PHE A 84 3.22 4.94 -8.44
C PHE A 84 3.94 3.60 -8.64
N THR A 85 3.41 2.74 -9.52
CA THR A 85 3.99 1.42 -9.82
C THR A 85 5.39 1.54 -10.39
N VAL A 86 5.56 2.36 -11.42
CA VAL A 86 6.81 2.55 -12.14
C VAL A 86 7.84 3.21 -11.23
N ASN A 87 7.44 4.20 -10.42
CA ASN A 87 8.32 4.75 -9.39
C ASN A 87 8.71 3.72 -8.31
N THR A 88 7.88 2.70 -8.07
CA THR A 88 8.24 1.55 -7.21
C THR A 88 8.98 0.41 -7.91
N LEU A 89 8.97 0.32 -9.26
CA LEU A 89 9.51 -0.79 -10.06
C LEU A 89 10.83 -0.45 -10.78
N VAL A 90 11.00 0.80 -11.23
CA VAL A 90 12.25 1.34 -11.80
C VAL A 90 13.29 1.55 -10.71
N ALA A 91 12.81 1.78 -9.49
CA ALA A 91 13.55 1.48 -8.30
C ALA A 91 13.59 -0.07 -8.22
N GLY A 92 14.75 -0.69 -8.49
CA GLY A 92 15.01 -2.14 -8.32
C GLY A 92 14.90 -2.61 -6.85
N GLU A 93 13.92 -2.07 -6.16
CA GLU A 93 13.82 -1.85 -4.74
C GLU A 93 12.72 -2.70 -4.15
N PHE A 94 12.39 -3.87 -4.68
CA PHE A 94 11.62 -4.78 -3.85
C PHE A 94 12.40 -5.10 -2.55
N TRP A 95 13.74 -5.09 -2.63
CA TRP A 95 14.67 -5.18 -1.50
C TRP A 95 14.95 -3.84 -0.81
N SER A 96 15.00 -2.72 -1.53
CA SER A 96 15.19 -1.41 -0.90
C SER A 96 13.92 -0.91 -0.25
N PHE A 97 12.71 -1.16 -0.76
CA PHE A 97 11.43 -0.98 -0.05
C PHE A 97 11.38 -1.81 1.24
N LEU A 98 12.05 -2.97 1.26
CA LEU A 98 12.21 -3.81 2.45
C LEU A 98 13.23 -3.21 3.46
N LEU A 99 14.34 -2.63 2.99
CA LEU A 99 15.28 -1.84 3.82
C LEU A 99 14.69 -0.47 4.22
N ILE A 100 13.71 0.02 3.45
CA ILE A 100 12.86 1.17 3.67
C ILE A 100 11.69 0.72 4.57
N GLY A 101 12.03 0.50 5.85
CA GLY A 101 11.14 0.94 6.93
C GLY A 101 10.81 2.46 6.87
N THR A 102 11.27 3.17 5.84
CA THR A 102 11.27 4.62 5.61
C THR A 102 10.24 5.11 4.60
N PHE A 103 9.13 4.39 4.35
CA PHE A 103 7.91 5.16 4.11
C PHE A 103 7.67 5.89 5.42
N SER A 104 8.14 7.15 5.49
CA SER A 104 7.69 8.03 6.55
C SER A 104 6.17 7.87 6.60
N ASN A 105 5.59 7.75 7.79
CA ASN A 105 4.14 7.61 7.92
C ASN A 105 3.41 8.65 7.04
N ARG A 106 4.03 9.82 6.83
CA ARG A 106 3.59 10.85 5.90
C ARG A 106 3.46 10.37 4.46
N GLN A 107 4.49 9.80 3.83
CA GLN A 107 4.40 9.31 2.44
C GLN A 107 3.41 8.16 2.31
N TYR A 108 3.38 7.24 3.28
CA TYR A 108 2.39 6.16 3.30
C TYR A 108 0.96 6.72 3.39
N ASN A 109 0.73 7.67 4.30
CA ASN A 109 -0.58 8.28 4.50
C ASN A 109 -1.01 9.08 3.26
N LEU A 110 -0.09 9.80 2.59
CA LEU A 110 -0.39 10.51 1.36
C LEU A 110 -0.89 9.57 0.27
N ILE A 111 -0.16 8.48 0.00
CA ILE A 111 -0.57 7.48 -0.99
C ILE A 111 -1.87 6.79 -0.57
N ASN A 112 -2.00 6.45 0.71
CA ASN A 112 -3.18 5.77 1.22
C ASN A 112 -4.45 6.63 1.10
N ASN A 113 -4.34 7.93 1.39
CA ASN A 113 -5.44 8.89 1.29
C ASN A 113 -5.82 9.14 -0.18
N GLU A 114 -4.82 9.27 -1.06
CA GLU A 114 -5.05 9.46 -2.48
C GLU A 114 -5.73 8.23 -3.13
N LEU A 115 -5.34 7.02 -2.74
CA LEU A 115 -6.02 5.79 -3.18
C LEU A 115 -7.46 5.72 -2.63
N GLU A 116 -7.72 6.26 -1.45
CA GLU A 116 -9.05 6.34 -0.87
C GLU A 116 -9.94 7.32 -1.64
N GLU A 117 -9.41 8.49 -1.98
CA GLU A 117 -10.10 9.48 -2.82
C GLU A 117 -10.42 8.93 -4.22
N HIS A 118 -9.50 8.15 -4.81
CA HIS A 118 -9.77 7.46 -6.08
C HIS A 118 -10.90 6.43 -5.95
N LEU A 119 -10.94 5.67 -4.85
CA LEU A 119 -12.03 4.73 -4.58
C LEU A 119 -13.37 5.44 -4.40
N GLU A 120 -13.42 6.55 -3.67
CA GLU A 120 -14.63 7.35 -3.52
C GLU A 120 -15.09 7.95 -4.85
N THR A 121 -14.15 8.44 -5.65
CA THR A 121 -14.45 8.99 -6.98
C THR A 121 -15.03 7.93 -7.90
N LEU A 122 -14.45 6.72 -7.89
CA LEU A 122 -14.95 5.59 -8.66
C LEU A 122 -16.32 5.12 -8.17
N ALA A 123 -16.57 5.12 -6.85
CA ALA A 123 -17.88 4.80 -6.29
C ALA A 123 -18.94 5.81 -6.74
N LYS A 124 -18.65 7.11 -6.76
CA LYS A 124 -19.55 8.15 -7.28
C LYS A 124 -19.85 7.94 -8.77
N ILE A 125 -18.83 7.61 -9.58
CA ILE A 125 -19.00 7.30 -10.99
C ILE A 125 -19.87 6.05 -11.18
N GLN A 126 -19.67 5.02 -10.36
CA GLN A 126 -20.45 3.78 -10.42
C GLN A 126 -21.94 4.02 -10.10
N VAL A 127 -22.26 4.95 -9.19
CA VAL A 127 -23.65 5.35 -8.90
C VAL A 127 -24.30 6.09 -10.08
N GLN A 128 -23.51 6.84 -10.87
CA GLN A 128 -23.99 7.58 -12.04
C GLN A 128 -24.20 6.70 -13.28
N LEU A 129 -23.57 5.52 -13.32
CA LEU A 129 -23.70 4.59 -14.43
C LEU A 129 -24.89 3.65 -14.24
N PRO A 130 -25.57 3.25 -15.33
CA PRO A 130 -26.59 2.23 -15.24
C PRO A 130 -25.96 0.96 -14.66
N LYS A 131 -26.60 0.40 -13.63
CA LYS A 131 -26.13 -0.87 -13.05
C LYS A 131 -26.13 -1.93 -14.15
N PRO A 132 -25.08 -2.76 -14.25
CA PRO A 132 -25.10 -3.89 -15.15
C PRO A 132 -26.32 -4.73 -14.80
N ILE A 133 -27.14 -5.03 -15.82
CA ILE A 133 -28.24 -5.98 -15.68
C ILE A 133 -27.56 -7.35 -15.55
N ILE A 134 -27.62 -7.93 -14.35
CA ILE A 134 -27.19 -9.31 -14.07
C ILE A 134 -28.25 -10.25 -14.61
#